data_AF-A0A367JRU5-F1
#
_entry.id   AF-A0A367JRU5-F1
#
_cell.length_a   1.000
_cell.length_b   1.000
_cell.length_c   1.000
_cell.angle_alpha   90.00
_cell.angle_beta   90.00
_cell.angle_gamma   90.00
#
_symmetry.space_group_name_H-M   'P 1'
#
loop_
_entity.id
_entity.type
_entity.pdbx_description
1 polymer ?
#
loop_
_entity_poly.entity_id
_entity_poly.type
_entity_poly.pdbx_seq_one_letter_code
_entity_poly.pdbx_strand_id
1 'polypeptide(L)'
;MSGTDNLEDELRVIQEETEKAREQLAIQERKLMVPIWEKRREIVKKIPNFYATAFGNTIFGMSPTEDDIEALENLTDFHVEFDDERPYYRKYIAKYKKNGVFKNEVLTKEVILDPESNGTVISKSTIEYHEGKAKSNKRKADDDDQPTPLFEWFASDDVQTGAYIS
;
A
#
# COMPACT_ATOMS: atom_id res chain seq x y z
N MET A 1 -31.37 7.62 33.12
CA MET A 1 -29.99 7.97 32.71
C MET A 1 -29.30 8.40 33.97
N SER A 2 -28.30 7.63 34.38
CA SER A 2 -27.51 7.91 35.58
C SER A 2 -26.61 9.12 35.32
N GLY A 3 -26.15 9.81 36.37
CA GLY A 3 -25.24 10.96 36.21
C GLY A 3 -23.90 10.60 35.54
N THR A 4 -23.52 9.32 35.53
CA THR A 4 -22.33 8.83 34.83
C THR A 4 -22.56 8.67 33.32
N ASP A 5 -23.78 8.31 32.89
CA ASP A 5 -24.14 8.19 31.46
C ASP A 5 -23.92 9.54 30.73
N ASN A 6 -24.27 10.66 31.38
CA ASN A 6 -24.07 11.99 30.80
C ASN A 6 -22.59 12.38 30.69
N LEU A 7 -21.75 12.00 31.65
CA LEU A 7 -20.31 12.29 31.63
C LEU A 7 -19.58 11.46 30.57
N GLU A 8 -20.00 10.21 30.36
CA GLU A 8 -19.48 9.36 29.28
C GLU A 8 -19.83 9.92 27.90
N ASP A 9 -21.06 10.44 27.72
CA ASP A 9 -21.46 11.11 26.50
C ASP A 9 -20.67 12.40 26.25
N GLU A 10 -20.46 13.24 27.26
CA GLU A 10 -19.62 14.44 27.15
C GLU A 10 -18.17 14.09 26.76
N LEU A 11 -17.61 13.04 27.37
CA LEU A 11 -16.25 12.56 27.05
C LEU A 11 -16.15 12.08 25.60
N ARG A 12 -17.15 11.33 25.11
CA ARG A 12 -17.22 10.85 23.73
C ARG A 12 -17.23 12.01 22.73
N VAL A 13 -18.01 13.07 22.99
CA VAL A 13 -18.03 14.26 22.12
C VAL A 13 -16.65 14.91 22.04
N ILE A 14 -15.94 15.04 23.17
CA ILE A 14 -14.57 15.60 23.20
C ILE A 14 -13.58 14.71 22.44
N GLN A 15 -13.73 13.38 22.52
CA GLN A 15 -12.92 12.44 21.75
C GLN A 15 -13.14 12.61 20.24
N GLU A 16 -14.40 12.68 19.79
CA GLU A 16 -14.74 12.92 18.38
C GLU A 16 -14.19 14.27 17.87
N GLU A 17 -14.26 15.33 18.68
CA GLU A 17 -13.66 16.63 18.33
C GLU A 17 -12.14 16.54 18.18
N THR A 18 -11.49 15.80 19.08
CA THR A 18 -10.03 15.57 19.04
C THR A 18 -9.62 14.81 17.79
N GLU A 19 -10.37 13.77 17.41
CA GLU A 19 -10.13 12.98 16.22
C GLU A 19 -10.29 13.81 14.95
N LYS A 20 -11.37 14.60 14.84
CA LYS A 20 -11.57 15.53 13.72
C LYS A 20 -10.44 16.55 13.59
N ALA A 21 -9.96 17.09 14.70
CA ALA A 21 -8.84 18.03 14.69
C ALA A 21 -7.54 17.37 14.20
N ARG A 22 -7.25 16.14 14.64
CA ARG A 22 -6.08 15.36 14.17
C ARG A 22 -6.19 15.02 12.69
N GLU A 23 -7.37 14.65 12.22
CA GLU A 23 -7.64 14.34 10.82
C GLU A 23 -7.38 15.58 9.94
N GLN A 24 -7.90 16.75 10.32
CA GLN A 24 -7.65 17.99 9.60
C GLN A 24 -6.17 18.34 9.52
N LEU A 25 -5.43 18.16 10.63
CA LEU A 25 -3.99 18.39 10.65
C LEU A 25 -3.26 17.45 9.69
N ALA A 26 -3.61 16.16 9.69
CA ALA A 26 -3.02 15.16 8.79
C ALA A 26 -3.30 15.46 7.31
N ILE A 27 -4.50 15.96 6.97
CA ILE A 27 -4.84 16.41 5.61
C ILE A 27 -3.97 17.60 5.21
N GLN A 28 -3.81 18.60 6.09
CA GLN A 28 -2.98 19.78 5.81
C GLN A 28 -1.51 19.42 5.63
N GLU A 29 -0.95 18.58 6.49
CA GLU A 29 0.41 18.08 6.37
C GLU A 29 0.60 17.35 5.03
N ARG A 30 -0.32 16.47 4.68
CA ARG A 30 -0.29 15.74 3.41
C ARG A 30 -0.28 16.67 2.20
N LYS A 31 -1.12 17.72 2.19
CA LYS A 31 -1.13 18.72 1.11
C LYS A 31 0.23 19.39 0.89
N LEU A 32 0.97 19.63 1.97
CA LEU A 32 2.31 20.19 1.90
C LEU A 32 3.35 19.14 1.44
N MET A 33 3.16 17.88 1.83
CA MET A 33 4.09 16.79 1.55
C MET A 33 3.97 16.21 0.13
N VAL A 34 2.76 16.14 -0.46
CA VAL A 34 2.54 15.65 -1.82
C VAL A 34 3.48 16.27 -2.87
N PRO A 35 3.61 17.61 -3.00
CA PRO A 35 4.53 18.20 -3.96
C PRO A 35 6.01 17.90 -3.66
N ILE A 36 6.35 17.61 -2.41
CA ILE A 36 7.71 17.18 -2.02
C ILE A 36 7.94 15.72 -2.45
N TRP A 37 6.97 14.84 -2.24
CA TRP A 37 7.01 13.45 -2.67
C TRP A 37 7.10 13.32 -4.19
N GLU A 38 6.36 14.15 -4.94
CA GLU A 38 6.45 14.20 -6.40
C GLU A 38 7.86 14.59 -6.86
N LYS A 39 8.45 15.65 -6.29
CA LYS A 39 9.84 16.03 -6.60
C LYS A 39 10.83 14.91 -6.28
N ARG A 40 10.67 14.24 -5.14
CA ARG A 40 11.50 13.10 -4.74
C ARG A 40 11.34 11.94 -5.73
N ARG A 41 10.12 11.62 -6.14
CA ARG A 41 9.81 10.56 -7.11
C ARG A 41 10.49 10.79 -8.46
N GLU A 42 10.47 12.03 -8.96
CA GLU A 42 11.14 12.36 -10.23
C GLU A 42 12.68 12.23 -10.16
N ILE A 43 13.27 12.38 -8.98
CA ILE A 43 14.69 12.11 -8.76
C ILE A 43 14.93 10.60 -8.66
N VAL A 44 14.11 9.89 -7.86
CA VAL A 44 14.21 8.45 -7.63
C VAL A 44 14.13 7.65 -8.93
N LYS A 45 13.25 8.02 -9.87
CA LYS A 45 13.13 7.39 -11.19
C LYS A 45 14.43 7.38 -11.99
N LYS A 46 15.36 8.29 -11.71
CA LYS A 46 16.65 8.41 -12.41
C LYS A 46 17.72 7.52 -11.78
N ILE A 47 17.49 7.00 -10.58
CA ILE A 47 18.43 6.11 -9.88
C ILE A 47 18.15 4.68 -10.35
N PRO A 48 19.10 4.02 -11.05
CA PRO A 48 18.93 2.65 -11.49
C PRO A 48 18.66 1.72 -10.30
N ASN A 49 17.73 0.77 -10.46
CA ASN A 49 17.41 -0.25 -9.47
C ASN A 49 17.03 0.28 -8.08
N PHE A 50 16.57 1.54 -7.98
CA PHE A 50 16.21 2.12 -6.69
C PHE A 50 15.12 1.33 -5.98
N TYR A 51 13.99 1.07 -6.65
CA TYR A 51 12.86 0.38 -6.02
C TYR A 51 13.18 -1.09 -5.69
N ALA A 52 13.91 -1.79 -6.57
CA ALA A 52 14.40 -3.13 -6.28
C ALA A 52 15.27 -3.16 -5.00
N THR A 53 16.15 -2.17 -4.85
CA THR A 53 17.00 -2.04 -3.65
C THR A 53 16.19 -1.65 -2.42
N ALA A 54 15.28 -0.67 -2.55
CA ALA A 54 14.48 -0.15 -1.45
C ALA A 54 13.54 -1.23 -0.90
N PHE A 55 12.75 -1.86 -1.77
CA PHE A 55 11.84 -2.92 -1.35
C PHE A 55 12.59 -4.20 -1.01
N GLY A 56 13.70 -4.51 -1.67
CA GLY A 56 14.51 -5.65 -1.28
C GLY A 56 15.02 -5.53 0.16
N ASN A 57 15.60 -4.39 0.52
CA ASN A 57 16.13 -4.17 1.86
C ASN A 57 15.04 -4.13 2.95
N THR A 58 13.78 -3.81 2.60
CA THR A 58 12.67 -3.73 3.55
C THR A 58 11.84 -5.02 3.62
N ILE A 59 11.81 -5.83 2.56
CA ILE A 59 10.96 -7.03 2.42
C ILE A 59 11.74 -8.35 2.63
N PHE A 60 13.09 -8.36 2.56
CA PHE A 60 13.88 -9.60 2.67
C PHE A 60 14.17 -10.08 4.11
N GLY A 61 13.11 -10.22 4.91
CA GLY A 61 12.97 -11.42 5.75
C GLY A 61 12.53 -12.66 4.94
N MET A 62 12.10 -12.45 3.69
CA MET A 62 11.75 -13.44 2.69
C MET A 62 12.96 -13.89 1.84
N SER A 63 12.99 -15.16 1.44
CA SER A 63 13.83 -15.64 0.33
C SER A 63 13.12 -15.38 -1.00
N PRO A 64 13.44 -14.30 -1.74
CA PRO A 64 12.75 -14.00 -2.99
C PRO A 64 12.96 -15.08 -4.04
N THR A 65 11.93 -15.33 -4.84
CA THR A 65 12.03 -16.15 -6.04
C THR A 65 12.65 -15.34 -7.19
N GLU A 66 13.07 -16.03 -8.26
CA GLU A 66 13.56 -15.36 -9.47
C GLU A 66 12.51 -14.42 -10.09
N ASP A 67 11.23 -14.81 -10.04
CA ASP A 67 10.12 -13.99 -10.53
C ASP A 67 9.91 -12.73 -9.66
N ASP A 68 10.11 -12.83 -8.35
CA ASP A 68 10.02 -11.67 -7.44
C ASP A 68 11.12 -10.65 -7.74
N ILE A 69 12.35 -11.13 -7.95
CA ILE A 69 13.50 -10.30 -8.31
C ILE A 69 13.26 -9.64 -9.67
N GLU A 70 12.86 -10.41 -10.68
CA GLU A 70 12.61 -9.91 -12.03
C GLU A 70 11.51 -8.83 -12.04
N ALA A 71 10.42 -9.05 -11.30
CA ALA A 71 9.34 -8.06 -11.16
C ALA A 71 9.84 -6.78 -10.50
N LEU A 72 10.63 -6.88 -9.41
CA LEU A 72 11.19 -5.73 -8.70
C LEU A 72 12.21 -4.95 -9.53
N GLU A 73 13.09 -5.63 -10.28
CA GLU A 73 14.06 -4.99 -11.18
C GLU A 73 13.38 -4.19 -12.30
N ASN A 74 12.21 -4.63 -12.73
CA ASN A 74 11.41 -3.94 -13.75
C ASN A 74 10.44 -2.90 -13.18
N LEU A 75 10.38 -2.71 -11.86
CA LEU A 75 9.60 -1.65 -11.22
C LEU A 75 10.26 -0.28 -11.45
N THR A 76 9.61 0.55 -12.26
CA THR A 76 10.12 1.88 -12.63
C THR A 76 9.59 3.01 -11.79
N ASP A 77 8.44 2.79 -11.16
CA ASP A 77 7.73 3.85 -10.47
C ASP A 77 6.78 3.25 -9.45
N PHE A 78 6.77 3.82 -8.25
CA PHE A 78 5.85 3.46 -7.19
C PHE A 78 5.46 4.73 -6.44
N HIS A 79 4.16 4.92 -6.24
CA HIS A 79 3.62 6.05 -5.51
C HIS A 79 2.22 5.73 -5.00
N VAL A 80 1.77 6.56 -4.06
CA VAL A 80 0.45 6.49 -3.47
C VAL A 80 -0.26 7.81 -3.73
N GLU A 81 -1.43 7.73 -4.33
CA GLU A 81 -2.36 8.84 -4.46
C GLU A 81 -3.29 8.86 -3.24
N PHE A 82 -3.62 10.07 -2.81
CA PHE A 82 -4.46 10.33 -1.65
C PHE A 82 -5.66 11.14 -2.07
N ASP A 83 -6.71 11.09 -1.24
CA ASP A 83 -7.91 11.87 -1.42
C ASP A 83 -8.11 12.77 -0.19
N ASP A 84 -8.36 14.05 -0.42
CA ASP A 84 -8.58 15.03 0.65
C ASP A 84 -9.96 14.88 1.29
N GLU A 85 -10.96 14.41 0.54
CA GLU A 85 -12.33 14.16 1.03
C GLU A 85 -12.44 12.82 1.73
N ARG A 86 -11.49 11.90 1.48
CA ARG A 86 -11.42 10.59 2.10
C ARG A 86 -10.05 10.40 2.78
N PRO A 87 -9.85 10.87 4.02
CA PRO A 87 -8.51 10.95 4.63
C PRO A 87 -7.81 9.61 4.82
N TYR A 88 -8.57 8.52 4.92
CA TYR A 88 -8.09 7.14 5.01
C TYR A 88 -7.93 6.44 3.66
N TYR A 89 -8.37 7.05 2.56
CA TYR A 89 -8.23 6.47 1.22
C TYR A 89 -6.78 6.50 0.75
N ARG A 90 -6.34 5.40 0.14
CA ARG A 90 -5.04 5.26 -0.51
C ARG A 90 -5.21 4.55 -1.85
N LYS A 91 -4.57 5.07 -2.89
CA LYS A 91 -4.44 4.40 -4.17
C LYS A 91 -2.97 4.17 -4.49
N TYR A 92 -2.55 2.92 -4.36
CA TYR A 92 -1.20 2.48 -4.68
C TYR A 92 -1.10 2.25 -6.18
N ILE A 93 -0.01 2.72 -6.77
CA ILE A 93 0.23 2.59 -8.21
C ILE A 93 1.70 2.21 -8.42
N ALA A 94 1.90 1.01 -8.95
CA ALA A 94 3.19 0.50 -9.39
C ALA A 94 3.24 0.44 -10.92
N LYS A 95 4.29 0.98 -11.53
CA LYS A 95 4.52 0.93 -12.98
C LYS A 95 5.74 0.10 -13.30
N TYR A 96 5.57 -0.84 -14.21
CA TYR A 96 6.58 -1.79 -14.62
C TYR A 96 6.97 -1.58 -16.08
N LYS A 97 8.23 -1.85 -16.39
CA LYS A 97 8.61 -2.19 -17.77
C LYS A 97 8.09 -3.58 -18.10
N LYS A 98 8.01 -3.85 -19.41
CA LYS A 98 7.81 -5.21 -19.91
C LYS A 98 8.84 -6.14 -19.27
N ASN A 99 8.35 -7.22 -18.66
CA ASN A 99 9.14 -8.22 -17.98
C ASN A 99 8.62 -9.61 -18.36
N GLY A 100 9.31 -10.66 -17.95
CA GLY A 100 8.95 -12.04 -18.23
C GLY A 100 7.87 -12.61 -17.33
N VAL A 101 7.48 -11.95 -16.23
CA VAL A 101 6.57 -12.50 -15.21
C VAL A 101 5.10 -12.26 -15.58
N PHE A 102 4.73 -11.00 -15.86
CA PHE A 102 3.37 -10.59 -16.20
C PHE A 102 3.33 -9.48 -17.26
N LYS A 103 2.18 -9.35 -17.92
CA LYS A 103 1.94 -8.41 -19.01
C LYS A 103 1.58 -6.99 -18.55
N ASN A 104 1.08 -6.84 -17.33
CA ASN A 104 0.65 -5.54 -16.80
C ASN A 104 1.82 -4.54 -16.79
N GLU A 105 1.63 -3.38 -17.41
CA GLU A 105 2.57 -2.25 -17.28
C GLU A 105 2.25 -1.39 -16.05
N VAL A 106 1.02 -1.48 -15.53
CA VAL A 106 0.57 -0.74 -14.34
C VAL A 106 -0.27 -1.68 -13.48
N LEU A 107 0.05 -1.73 -12.19
CA LEU A 107 -0.76 -2.35 -11.14
C LEU A 107 -1.27 -1.25 -10.21
N THR A 108 -2.56 -1.27 -9.94
CA THR A 108 -3.23 -0.37 -9.01
C THR A 108 -4.03 -1.12 -7.95
N LYS A 109 -4.03 -0.58 -6.73
CA LYS A 109 -4.86 -1.07 -5.62
C LYS A 109 -5.38 0.12 -4.83
N GLU A 110 -6.68 0.17 -4.61
CA GLU A 110 -7.36 1.21 -3.86
C GLU A 110 -7.91 0.61 -2.57
N VAL A 111 -7.63 1.26 -1.44
CA VAL A 111 -8.06 0.80 -0.11
C VAL A 111 -8.49 1.98 0.75
N ILE A 112 -9.26 1.68 1.79
CA ILE A 112 -9.51 2.56 2.93
C ILE A 112 -8.76 1.96 4.12
N LEU A 113 -7.79 2.70 4.66
CA LEU A 113 -7.05 2.35 5.87
C LEU A 113 -7.78 2.90 7.10
N ASP A 114 -8.79 2.18 7.56
CA ASP A 114 -9.55 2.54 8.75
C ASP A 114 -8.72 2.25 10.02
N PRO A 115 -8.52 3.22 10.93
CA PRO A 115 -7.79 2.98 12.18
C PRO A 115 -8.56 2.11 13.19
N GLU A 116 -9.88 1.99 13.07
CA GLU A 116 -10.73 1.23 13.99
C GLU A 116 -11.05 -0.19 13.50
N SER A 117 -10.75 -0.50 12.23
CA SER A 117 -11.00 -1.81 11.62
C SER A 117 -9.81 -2.29 10.78
N ASN A 118 -9.91 -3.45 10.15
CA ASN A 118 -8.86 -3.95 9.26
C ASN A 118 -8.77 -3.20 7.91
N GLY A 119 -9.56 -2.15 7.72
CA GLY A 119 -9.68 -1.42 6.46
C GLY A 119 -10.48 -2.20 5.40
N THR A 120 -10.54 -1.66 4.19
CA THR A 120 -11.31 -2.29 3.09
C THR A 120 -10.63 -2.09 1.74
N VAL A 121 -10.64 -3.12 0.90
CA VAL A 121 -10.22 -3.02 -0.51
C VAL A 121 -11.39 -2.47 -1.33
N ILE A 122 -11.16 -1.34 -2.02
CA ILE A 122 -12.12 -0.75 -2.97
C ILE A 122 -11.94 -1.36 -4.36
N SER A 123 -10.69 -1.44 -4.83
CA SER A 123 -10.35 -2.00 -6.12
C SER A 123 -8.95 -2.60 -6.08
N LYS A 124 -8.70 -3.61 -6.90
CA LYS A 124 -7.40 -4.29 -7.00
C LYS A 124 -7.16 -4.77 -8.42
N SER A 125 -5.90 -4.87 -8.82
CA SER A 125 -5.54 -5.32 -10.15
C SER A 125 -5.61 -6.84 -10.25
N THR A 126 -5.92 -7.34 -11.45
CA THR A 126 -5.69 -8.76 -11.77
C THR A 126 -4.37 -8.88 -12.51
N ILE A 127 -3.52 -9.81 -12.07
CA ILE A 127 -2.20 -10.02 -12.67
C ILE A 127 -2.35 -10.93 -13.89
N GLU A 128 -1.92 -10.42 -15.05
CA GLU A 128 -1.93 -11.10 -16.33
C GLU A 128 -0.58 -11.79 -16.57
N TYR A 129 -0.36 -12.91 -15.91
CA TYR A 129 0.88 -13.67 -16.05
C TYR A 129 1.15 -14.11 -17.49
N HIS A 130 2.43 -14.20 -17.84
CA HIS A 130 2.86 -14.88 -19.06
C HIS A 130 2.62 -16.41 -18.95
N GLU A 131 2.57 -17.09 -20.09
CA GLU A 131 2.36 -18.54 -20.14
C GLU A 131 3.47 -19.27 -19.37
N GLY A 132 3.10 -20.19 -18.48
CA GLY A 132 4.06 -20.92 -17.65
C GLY A 132 4.64 -20.16 -16.46
N LYS A 133 4.39 -18.84 -16.34
CA LYS A 133 4.81 -17.99 -15.21
C LYS A 133 3.75 -17.88 -14.12
N ALA A 134 2.49 -18.15 -14.44
CA ALA A 134 1.50 -18.38 -13.41
C ALA A 134 1.80 -19.69 -12.68
N LYS A 135 2.23 -19.62 -11.41
CA LYS A 135 1.85 -20.53 -10.31
C LYS A 135 2.68 -20.30 -9.04
N SER A 136 2.01 -19.80 -7.99
CA SER A 136 2.34 -20.13 -6.61
C SER A 136 1.09 -20.17 -5.70
N ASN A 137 0.20 -21.15 -5.93
CA ASN A 137 -0.42 -21.87 -4.80
C ASN A 137 0.58 -22.88 -4.20
N LYS A 138 1.88 -22.60 -4.32
CA LYS A 138 3.01 -23.45 -3.93
C LYS A 138 3.82 -22.87 -2.77
N ARG A 139 3.48 -21.69 -2.27
CA ARG A 139 3.59 -21.45 -0.83
C ARG A 139 2.60 -22.44 -0.22
N LYS A 140 3.11 -23.57 0.25
CA LYS A 140 2.29 -24.59 0.91
C LYS A 140 1.44 -23.86 1.95
N ALA A 141 0.22 -24.32 2.16
CA ALA A 141 -0.66 -23.86 3.24
C ALA A 141 -0.06 -24.04 4.67
N ASP A 142 1.23 -24.34 4.80
CA ASP A 142 2.02 -24.48 6.03
C ASP A 142 2.97 -23.27 6.27
N ASP A 143 3.06 -22.29 5.36
CA ASP A 143 4.03 -21.18 5.42
C ASP A 143 3.32 -19.81 5.38
N ASP A 144 2.28 -19.66 6.23
CA ASP A 144 1.48 -18.44 6.41
C ASP A 144 2.31 -17.22 6.86
N ASP A 145 3.58 -17.42 7.25
CA ASP A 145 4.49 -16.39 7.75
C ASP A 145 5.35 -15.72 6.65
N GLN A 146 5.26 -16.14 5.39
CA GLN A 146 6.09 -15.59 4.31
C GLN A 146 5.48 -14.34 3.65
N PRO A 147 6.15 -13.17 3.69
CA PRO A 147 5.65 -11.90 3.12
C PRO A 147 5.14 -12.03 1.68
N THR A 148 3.95 -11.51 1.37
CA THR A 148 3.47 -11.51 -0.03
C THR A 148 4.37 -10.62 -0.91
N PRO A 149 4.79 -11.05 -2.11
CA PRO A 149 5.57 -10.21 -3.01
C PRO A 149 4.78 -8.95 -3.37
N LEU A 150 5.49 -7.84 -3.58
CA LEU A 150 4.84 -6.54 -3.81
C LEU A 150 3.81 -6.60 -4.94
N PHE A 151 4.13 -7.24 -6.08
CA PHE A 151 3.21 -7.30 -7.22
C PHE A 151 1.99 -8.19 -6.95
N GLU A 152 2.12 -9.29 -6.19
CA GLU A 152 0.99 -10.14 -5.81
C GLU A 152 0.06 -9.46 -4.80
N TRP A 153 0.61 -8.60 -3.95
CA TRP A 153 -0.18 -7.78 -3.04
C TRP A 153 -1.18 -6.87 -3.76
N PHE A 154 -0.89 -6.44 -4.99
CA PHE A 154 -1.84 -5.68 -5.82
C PHE A 154 -3.08 -6.48 -6.25
N ALA A 155 -3.05 -7.82 -6.13
CA ALA A 155 -4.17 -8.72 -6.42
C ALA A 155 -4.75 -9.41 -5.17
N SER A 156 -4.12 -9.26 -4.01
CA SER A 156 -4.58 -9.84 -2.75
C SER A 156 -5.68 -9.00 -2.08
N ASP A 157 -6.37 -9.58 -1.09
CA ASP A 157 -7.33 -8.86 -0.22
C ASP A 157 -6.67 -8.24 1.03
N ASP A 158 -5.35 -8.36 1.16
CA ASP A 158 -4.61 -7.80 2.28
C ASP A 158 -4.53 -6.27 2.17
N VAL A 159 -5.08 -5.57 3.16
CA VAL A 159 -5.08 -4.11 3.26
C VAL A 159 -3.88 -3.61 4.07
N GLN A 160 -3.44 -4.39 5.06
CA GLN A 160 -2.54 -3.95 6.12
C GLN A 160 -1.11 -3.75 5.62
N THR A 161 -0.64 -4.56 4.68
CA THR A 161 0.67 -4.31 4.03
C THR A 161 0.74 -2.92 3.41
N GLY A 162 -0.38 -2.36 2.94
CA GLY A 162 -0.47 -1.00 2.43
C GLY A 162 0.04 0.05 3.43
N ALA A 163 -0.30 -0.10 4.72
CA ALA A 163 0.08 0.86 5.75
C ALA A 163 1.60 0.97 5.96
N TYR A 164 2.37 -0.08 5.65
CA TYR A 164 3.83 -0.07 5.75
C TYR A 164 4.52 0.53 4.53
N ILE A 165 3.81 0.66 3.41
CA ILE A 165 4.35 1.13 2.12
C ILE A 165 3.68 2.43 1.63
N SER A 166 2.85 3.04 2.48
CA SER A 166 2.15 4.32 2.24
C SER A 166 2.92 5.55 2.68
#